data_AF-A0A7S7J0R2-F1
#
_entry.id   AF-A0A7S7J0R2-F1
#
_cell.length_a   1.000
_cell.length_b   1.000
_cell.length_c   1.000
_cell.angle_alpha   90.00
_cell.angle_beta   90.00
_cell.angle_gamma   90.00
#
_symmetry.space_group_name_H-M   'P 1'
#
loop_
_entity.id
_entity.type
_entity.pdbx_description
1 polymer ?
#
loop_
_entity_poly.entity_id
_entity_poly.type
_entity_poly.pdbx_seq_one_letter_code
_entity_poly.pdbx_strand_id
1 'polypeptide(L)'
;MDYDELMELLEIDSLDEFVDFEHFATLVECDEEIPYESFFKIFADIDSQTLVEITDTYFEDILQGMPDDGIEVYTLMDTVRQALIGLAKNSTTRDERIPYVDELYKFRNWYIFDSIVHLRRLKDNVKRDATVSEAMSLYRLEKLNEDQYRYDFSDSLDYEIDEYAISFDAELDEEYDETNEEDEELYEDGLIDKKFPVIDGESYDEDEDY
;
A
#
# COMPACT_ATOMS: atom_id res chain seq x y z
N MET A 1 -19.58 6.63 18.56
CA MET A 1 -19.18 8.05 18.47
C MET A 1 -20.05 8.78 17.45
N ASP A 2 -20.69 9.88 17.79
CA ASP A 2 -21.31 10.77 16.79
C ASP A 2 -20.30 11.76 16.20
N TYR A 3 -20.74 12.67 15.31
CA TYR A 3 -19.83 13.61 14.67
C TYR A 3 -19.29 14.67 15.63
N ASP A 4 -20.10 15.13 16.58
CA ASP A 4 -19.67 16.17 17.52
C ASP A 4 -18.66 15.57 18.52
N GLU A 5 -18.91 14.34 19.00
CA GLU A 5 -17.95 13.57 19.80
C GLU A 5 -16.63 13.32 19.05
N LEU A 6 -16.69 13.07 17.74
CA LEU A 6 -15.48 12.88 16.92
C LEU A 6 -14.67 14.17 16.78
N MET A 7 -15.32 15.33 16.59
CA MET A 7 -14.63 16.63 16.55
C MET A 7 -13.96 16.94 17.89
N GLU A 8 -14.62 16.63 19.01
CA GLU A 8 -14.04 16.77 20.35
C GLU A 8 -12.84 15.84 20.56
N LEU A 9 -12.91 14.58 20.11
CA LEU A 9 -11.80 13.63 20.18
C LEU A 9 -10.57 14.12 19.39
N LEU A 10 -10.82 14.68 18.21
CA LEU A 10 -9.78 15.23 17.34
C LEU A 10 -9.22 16.57 17.83
N GLU A 11 -9.82 17.15 18.88
CA GLU A 11 -9.47 18.47 19.42
C GLU A 11 -9.50 19.61 18.39
N ILE A 12 -10.44 19.55 17.42
CA ILE A 12 -10.60 20.56 16.35
C ILE A 12 -11.95 21.29 16.45
N ASP A 13 -11.94 22.60 16.20
CA ASP A 13 -13.16 23.42 16.13
C ASP A 13 -13.77 23.43 14.71
N SER A 14 -12.95 23.15 13.69
CA SER A 14 -13.33 23.18 12.28
C SER A 14 -12.50 22.20 11.43
N LEU A 15 -13.04 21.75 10.29
CA LEU A 15 -12.33 20.80 9.41
C LEU A 15 -11.06 21.37 8.79
N ASP A 16 -10.95 22.70 8.69
CA ASP A 16 -9.74 23.38 8.22
C ASP A 16 -8.54 23.17 9.16
N GLU A 17 -8.76 22.70 10.39
CA GLU A 17 -7.71 22.36 11.35
C GLU A 17 -7.20 20.92 11.20
N PHE A 18 -7.89 20.07 10.43
CA PHE A 18 -7.46 18.70 10.17
C PHE A 18 -6.33 18.69 9.12
N VAL A 19 -5.13 19.08 9.53
CA VAL A 19 -3.98 19.26 8.62
C VAL A 19 -2.71 18.52 9.04
N ASP A 20 -2.69 17.96 10.24
CA ASP A 20 -1.48 17.39 10.84
C ASP A 20 -1.61 15.88 11.09
N PHE A 21 -0.47 15.21 11.20
CA PHE A 21 -0.34 13.77 11.46
C PHE A 21 -1.14 13.32 12.70
N GLU A 22 -1.14 14.09 13.79
CA GLU A 22 -1.77 13.68 15.05
C GLU A 22 -3.30 13.54 14.93
N HIS A 23 -3.96 14.43 14.17
CA HIS A 23 -5.39 14.32 13.92
C HIS A 23 -5.71 13.06 13.10
N PHE A 24 -4.90 12.78 12.08
CA PHE A 24 -5.06 11.59 11.25
C PHE A 24 -4.81 10.30 12.03
N ALA A 25 -3.72 10.23 12.78
CA ALA A 25 -3.39 9.10 13.65
C ALA A 25 -4.49 8.86 14.69
N THR A 26 -5.00 9.92 15.33
CA THR A 26 -6.12 9.82 16.30
C THR A 26 -7.37 9.23 15.65
N LEU A 27 -7.72 9.69 14.45
CA LEU A 27 -8.89 9.20 13.71
C LEU A 27 -8.76 7.71 13.33
N VAL A 28 -7.59 7.32 12.84
CA VAL A 28 -7.32 5.94 12.37
C VAL A 28 -7.14 4.99 13.55
N GLU A 29 -6.48 5.41 14.62
CA GLU A 29 -6.08 4.53 15.74
C GLU A 29 -7.04 4.54 16.93
N CYS A 30 -8.11 5.34 16.88
CA CYS A 30 -9.17 5.30 17.87
C CYS A 30 -9.75 3.88 17.98
N ASP A 31 -9.85 3.35 19.20
CA ASP A 31 -10.39 2.03 19.51
C ASP A 31 -11.92 2.02 19.70
N GLU A 32 -12.59 3.14 19.40
CA GLU A 32 -14.04 3.25 19.44
C GLU A 32 -14.68 3.08 18.05
N GLU A 33 -15.94 2.67 18.01
CA GLU A 33 -16.70 2.59 16.77
C GLU A 33 -17.08 3.99 16.28
N ILE A 34 -16.58 4.33 15.09
CA ILE A 34 -16.93 5.55 14.36
C ILE A 34 -17.88 5.17 13.23
N PRO A 35 -19.13 5.65 13.22
CA PRO A 35 -20.04 5.48 12.10
C PRO A 35 -19.45 6.05 10.82
N TYR A 36 -19.58 5.33 9.71
CA TYR A 36 -19.07 5.74 8.41
C TYR A 36 -19.49 7.17 8.02
N GLU A 37 -20.73 7.58 8.28
CA GLU A 37 -21.19 8.93 7.97
C GLU A 37 -20.41 10.02 8.73
N SER A 38 -20.04 9.78 9.98
CA SER A 38 -19.22 10.71 10.78
C SER A 38 -17.78 10.74 10.25
N PHE A 39 -17.24 9.55 9.96
CA PHE A 39 -15.89 9.40 9.39
C PHE A 39 -15.75 10.12 8.05
N PHE A 40 -16.70 9.91 7.14
CA PHE A 40 -16.72 10.55 5.82
C PHE A 40 -16.81 12.08 5.88
N LYS A 41 -17.53 12.62 6.87
CA LYS A 41 -17.66 14.08 7.02
C LYS A 41 -16.32 14.76 7.30
N ILE A 42 -15.38 14.10 7.98
CA ILE A 42 -14.05 14.67 8.26
C ILE A 42 -13.32 14.99 6.94
N PHE A 43 -13.41 14.11 5.95
CA PHE A 43 -12.67 14.21 4.69
C PHE A 43 -13.37 15.01 3.59
N ALA A 44 -14.62 15.44 3.82
CA ALA A 44 -15.46 15.99 2.76
C ALA A 44 -14.91 17.29 2.16
N ASP A 45 -14.25 18.12 2.96
CA ASP A 45 -13.82 19.48 2.60
C ASP A 45 -12.29 19.68 2.70
N ILE A 46 -11.52 18.64 3.05
CA ILE A 46 -10.06 18.71 3.09
C ILE A 46 -9.51 18.70 1.65
N ASP A 47 -8.51 19.53 1.37
CA ASP A 47 -7.87 19.54 0.06
C ASP A 47 -7.05 18.28 -0.19
N SER A 48 -6.97 17.90 -1.47
CA SER A 48 -6.35 16.64 -1.91
C SER A 48 -4.86 16.59 -1.57
N GLN A 49 -4.16 17.72 -1.58
CA GLN A 49 -2.73 17.76 -1.30
C GLN A 49 -2.47 17.47 0.18
N THR A 50 -3.21 18.13 1.08
CA THR A 50 -3.15 17.83 2.52
C THR A 50 -3.50 16.38 2.80
N LEU A 51 -4.53 15.80 2.15
CA LEU A 51 -4.85 14.38 2.34
C LEU A 51 -3.73 13.45 1.92
N VAL A 52 -3.07 13.72 0.79
CA VAL A 52 -1.90 12.96 0.35
C VAL A 52 -0.79 13.07 1.39
N GLU A 53 -0.46 14.29 1.82
CA GLU A 53 0.63 14.54 2.77
C GLU A 53 0.41 13.85 4.13
N ILE A 54 -0.78 13.98 4.73
CA ILE A 54 -1.05 13.36 6.04
C ILE A 54 -1.17 11.84 5.95
N THR A 55 -1.75 11.31 4.85
CA THR A 55 -1.83 9.85 4.62
C THR A 55 -0.42 9.29 4.48
N ASP A 56 0.41 9.92 3.65
CA ASP A 56 1.76 9.46 3.38
C ASP A 56 2.61 9.46 4.66
N THR A 57 2.60 10.58 5.38
CA THR A 57 3.32 10.74 6.65
C THR A 57 2.87 9.68 7.67
N TYR A 58 1.57 9.39 7.74
CA TYR A 58 1.04 8.38 8.65
C TYR A 58 1.59 6.97 8.37
N PHE A 59 1.48 6.53 7.11
CA PHE A 59 1.96 5.21 6.75
C PHE A 59 3.48 5.12 6.80
N GLU A 60 4.23 6.18 6.47
CA GLU A 60 5.68 6.18 6.63
C GLU A 60 6.11 5.94 8.09
N ASP A 61 5.43 6.55 9.08
CA ASP A 61 5.71 6.27 10.50
C ASP A 61 5.44 4.80 10.85
N ILE A 62 4.32 4.24 10.40
CA ILE A 62 4.02 2.82 10.63
C ILE A 62 5.10 1.93 10.03
N LEU A 63 5.43 2.15 8.75
CA LEU A 63 6.41 1.35 7.99
C LEU A 63 7.80 1.41 8.64
N GLN A 64 8.24 2.58 9.11
CA GLN A 64 9.51 2.73 9.86
C GLN A 64 9.49 2.01 11.22
N GLY A 65 8.30 1.84 11.79
CA GLY A 65 8.09 1.16 13.06
C GLY A 65 8.07 -0.36 13.00
N MET A 66 8.05 -0.96 11.80
CA MET A 66 7.85 -2.40 11.58
C MET A 66 8.97 -3.30 12.13
N PRO A 67 8.65 -4.57 12.48
CA PRO A 67 9.65 -5.61 12.68
C PRO A 67 10.44 -5.92 11.41
N ASP A 68 11.76 -6.11 11.53
CA ASP A 68 12.66 -6.40 10.40
C ASP A 68 12.30 -7.71 9.67
N ASP A 69 11.68 -8.67 10.37
CA ASP A 69 11.24 -9.95 9.84
C ASP A 69 9.78 -9.94 9.31
N GLY A 70 9.08 -8.81 9.41
CA GLY A 70 7.71 -8.59 8.95
C GLY A 70 7.60 -8.18 7.47
N ILE A 71 8.39 -8.77 6.57
CA ILE A 71 8.49 -8.31 5.17
C ILE A 71 7.15 -8.35 4.44
N GLU A 72 6.35 -9.42 4.62
CA GLU A 72 5.08 -9.59 3.92
C GLU A 72 4.04 -8.55 4.38
N VAL A 73 3.93 -8.31 5.69
CA VAL A 73 3.05 -7.27 6.22
C VAL A 73 3.56 -5.87 5.86
N TYR A 74 4.87 -5.67 5.76
CA TYR A 74 5.45 -4.44 5.24
C TYR A 74 4.97 -4.14 3.82
N THR A 75 5.10 -5.13 2.92
CA THR A 75 4.64 -4.98 1.53
C THR A 75 3.14 -4.72 1.46
N LEU A 76 2.34 -5.42 2.28
CA LEU A 76 0.89 -5.18 2.33
C LEU A 76 0.57 -3.73 2.73
N MET A 77 1.16 -3.25 3.82
CA MET A 77 0.93 -1.90 4.33
C MET A 77 1.39 -0.82 3.34
N ASP A 78 2.51 -1.04 2.66
CA ASP A 78 2.99 -0.12 1.62
C ASP A 78 2.08 -0.13 0.37
N THR A 79 1.50 -1.30 0.02
CA THR A 79 0.51 -1.38 -1.06
C THR A 79 -0.78 -0.62 -0.69
N VAL A 80 -1.25 -0.75 0.55
CA VAL A 80 -2.40 0.02 1.05
C VAL A 80 -2.11 1.52 1.02
N ARG A 81 -0.91 1.93 1.47
CA ARG A 81 -0.44 3.32 1.39
C ARG A 81 -0.50 3.86 -0.05
N GLN A 82 0.10 3.15 -1.00
CA GLN A 82 0.12 3.55 -2.41
C GLN A 82 -1.31 3.71 -2.97
N ALA A 83 -2.19 2.75 -2.69
CA ALA A 83 -3.59 2.80 -3.10
C ALA A 83 -4.32 4.02 -2.52
N LEU A 84 -4.18 4.29 -1.22
CA LEU A 84 -4.79 5.45 -0.57
C LEU A 84 -4.24 6.78 -1.09
N ILE A 85 -2.94 6.87 -1.34
CA ILE A 85 -2.31 8.06 -1.94
C ILE A 85 -2.84 8.29 -3.35
N GLY A 86 -2.92 7.24 -4.18
CA GLY A 86 -3.48 7.32 -5.53
C GLY A 86 -4.94 7.81 -5.51
N LEU A 87 -5.75 7.28 -4.59
CA LEU A 87 -7.14 7.73 -4.39
C LEU A 87 -7.23 9.19 -3.90
N ALA A 88 -6.37 9.60 -2.98
CA ALA A 88 -6.34 10.97 -2.47
C ALA A 88 -5.94 11.98 -3.56
N LYS A 89 -4.90 11.67 -4.35
CA LYS A 89 -4.44 12.47 -5.50
C LYS A 89 -5.55 12.70 -6.53
N ASN A 90 -6.35 11.67 -6.80
CA ASN A 90 -7.38 11.67 -7.84
C ASN A 90 -8.77 12.11 -7.35
N SER A 91 -8.90 12.55 -6.09
CA SER A 91 -10.17 13.03 -5.55
C SER A 91 -10.14 14.53 -5.31
N THR A 92 -10.81 15.32 -6.17
CA THR A 92 -10.85 16.79 -6.07
C THR A 92 -12.19 17.32 -5.58
N THR A 93 -13.22 16.49 -5.63
CA THR A 93 -14.57 16.79 -5.17
C THR A 93 -15.00 15.83 -4.07
N ARG A 94 -16.03 16.21 -3.33
CA ARG A 94 -16.62 15.39 -2.26
C ARG A 94 -17.08 14.01 -2.74
N ASP A 95 -17.65 13.91 -3.94
CA ASP A 95 -18.13 12.63 -4.48
C ASP A 95 -16.95 11.75 -4.93
N GLU A 96 -15.89 12.34 -5.48
CA GLU A 96 -14.65 11.63 -5.83
C GLU A 96 -13.88 11.16 -4.58
N ARG A 97 -14.17 11.72 -3.39
CA ARG A 97 -13.54 11.33 -2.11
C ARG A 97 -14.03 9.98 -1.59
N ILE A 98 -15.17 9.48 -2.06
CA ILE A 98 -15.81 8.26 -1.55
C ILE A 98 -14.85 7.06 -1.56
N PRO A 99 -14.15 6.71 -2.65
CA PRO A 99 -13.27 5.54 -2.67
C PRO A 99 -12.11 5.65 -1.68
N TYR A 100 -11.55 6.85 -1.49
CA TYR A 100 -10.50 7.09 -0.48
C TYR A 100 -11.01 6.80 0.93
N VAL A 101 -12.19 7.33 1.26
CA VAL A 101 -12.80 7.13 2.58
C VAL A 101 -13.19 5.67 2.79
N ASP A 102 -13.72 5.01 1.77
CA ASP A 102 -14.09 3.59 1.82
C ASP A 102 -12.86 2.72 2.12
N GLU A 103 -11.78 2.91 1.38
CA GLU A 103 -10.54 2.16 1.56
C GLU A 103 -9.90 2.47 2.93
N LEU A 104 -9.86 3.74 3.36
CA LEU A 104 -9.29 4.11 4.65
C LEU A 104 -10.12 3.57 5.83
N TYR A 105 -11.45 3.62 5.71
CA TYR A 105 -12.35 3.09 6.74
C TYR A 105 -12.23 1.56 6.84
N LYS A 106 -12.13 0.87 5.71
CA LYS A 106 -11.85 -0.57 5.65
C LYS A 106 -10.50 -0.90 6.28
N PHE A 107 -9.44 -0.17 5.91
CA PHE A 107 -8.11 -0.30 6.49
C PHE A 107 -8.14 -0.13 8.00
N ARG A 108 -8.76 0.94 8.50
CA ARG A 108 -8.91 1.21 9.94
C ARG A 108 -9.54 0.02 10.66
N ASN A 109 -10.66 -0.49 10.16
CA ASN A 109 -11.36 -1.57 10.83
C ASN A 109 -10.51 -2.85 10.91
N TRP A 110 -9.84 -3.18 9.81
CA TRP A 110 -8.88 -4.28 9.80
C TRP A 110 -7.69 -4.05 10.75
N TYR A 111 -7.09 -2.86 10.70
CA TYR A 111 -5.87 -2.53 11.45
C TYR A 111 -6.10 -2.52 12.97
N ILE A 112 -7.25 -2.01 13.41
CA ILE A 112 -7.58 -1.81 14.83
C ILE A 112 -8.38 -2.97 15.43
N PHE A 113 -9.28 -3.60 14.67
CA PHE A 113 -10.25 -4.55 15.23
C PHE A 113 -10.16 -5.96 14.66
N ASP A 114 -10.06 -6.11 13.33
CA ASP A 114 -10.32 -7.41 12.70
C ASP A 114 -9.06 -8.25 12.45
N SER A 115 -7.90 -7.64 12.29
CA SER A 115 -6.64 -8.33 12.00
C SER A 115 -6.17 -9.22 13.15
N ILE A 116 -5.47 -10.30 12.80
CA ILE A 116 -4.97 -11.27 13.79
C ILE A 116 -3.47 -11.48 13.61
N VAL A 117 -2.72 -11.15 14.67
CA VAL A 117 -1.28 -11.39 14.80
C VAL A 117 -1.04 -12.30 15.99
N HIS A 118 -0.39 -13.45 15.75
CA HIS A 118 -0.09 -14.39 16.82
C HIS A 118 1.23 -14.03 17.48
N LEU A 119 1.15 -13.64 18.76
CA LEU A 119 2.30 -13.26 19.56
C LEU A 119 2.75 -14.43 20.44
N ARG A 120 4.06 -14.64 20.51
CA ARG A 120 4.67 -15.58 21.46
C ARG A 120 5.78 -14.90 22.26
N ARG A 121 5.57 -14.72 23.56
CA ARG A 121 6.59 -14.14 24.45
C ARG A 121 7.82 -15.04 24.53
N LEU A 122 9.00 -14.49 24.33
CA LEU A 122 10.26 -15.26 24.28
C LEU A 122 10.66 -15.85 25.64
N LYS A 123 10.29 -15.18 26.74
CA LYS A 123 10.69 -15.56 28.10
C LYS A 123 10.06 -16.86 28.60
N ASP A 124 8.78 -17.08 28.33
CA ASP A 124 7.99 -18.19 28.90
C ASP A 124 7.08 -18.87 27.88
N ASN A 125 7.12 -18.48 26.61
CA ASN A 125 6.32 -19.03 25.52
C ASN A 125 4.81 -18.85 25.68
N VAL A 126 4.36 -17.89 26.51
CA VAL A 126 2.95 -17.52 26.57
C VAL A 126 2.53 -16.97 25.20
N LYS A 127 1.39 -17.48 24.71
CA LYS A 127 0.78 -17.06 23.45
C LYS A 127 -0.39 -16.13 23.71
N ARG A 128 -0.58 -15.15 22.82
CA ARG A 128 -1.78 -14.32 22.74
C ARG A 128 -1.97 -13.88 21.30
N ASP A 129 -3.19 -13.50 20.98
CA ASP A 129 -3.52 -12.84 19.72
C ASP A 129 -3.64 -11.34 20.00
N ALA A 130 -3.33 -10.54 18.99
CA ALA A 130 -3.41 -9.10 18.99
C ALA A 130 -3.74 -8.62 17.59
N THR A 131 -4.26 -7.41 17.45
CA THR A 131 -4.40 -6.78 16.13
C THR A 131 -3.05 -6.29 15.61
N VAL A 132 -2.98 -5.93 14.32
CA VAL A 132 -1.75 -5.38 13.74
C VAL A 132 -1.36 -4.11 14.50
N SER A 133 -2.31 -3.21 14.79
CA SER A 133 -2.03 -2.01 15.59
C SER A 133 -1.41 -2.34 16.95
N GLU A 134 -2.04 -3.22 17.73
CA GLU A 134 -1.54 -3.63 19.04
C GLU A 134 -0.15 -4.28 18.94
N ALA A 135 0.06 -5.15 17.95
CA ALA A 135 1.34 -5.79 17.70
C ALA A 135 2.45 -4.77 17.40
N MET A 136 2.14 -3.75 16.59
CA MET A 136 3.05 -2.65 16.28
C MET A 136 3.40 -1.81 17.52
N SER A 137 2.40 -1.44 18.33
CA SER A 137 2.62 -0.71 19.58
C SER A 137 3.51 -1.53 20.54
N LEU A 138 3.24 -2.83 20.66
CA LEU A 138 4.03 -3.73 21.50
C LEU A 138 5.48 -3.82 21.03
N TYR A 139 5.71 -4.00 19.73
CA TYR A 139 7.06 -4.05 19.16
C TYR A 139 7.85 -2.77 19.44
N ARG A 140 7.21 -1.60 19.34
CA ARG A 140 7.80 -0.31 19.70
C ARG A 140 8.18 -0.25 21.19
N LEU A 141 7.34 -0.77 22.08
CA LEU A 141 7.59 -0.82 23.53
C LEU A 141 8.73 -1.79 23.91
N GLU A 142 8.99 -2.86 23.15
CA GLU A 142 10.12 -3.76 23.41
C GLU A 142 11.47 -3.04 23.41
N LYS A 143 11.61 -1.99 22.59
CA LYS A 143 12.82 -1.16 22.50
C LYS A 143 13.12 -0.42 23.82
N LEU A 144 12.16 -0.35 24.74
CA LEU A 144 12.28 0.28 26.06
C LEU A 144 12.61 -0.72 27.19
N ASN A 145 13.12 -1.91 26.86
CA ASN A 145 13.42 -3.02 27.77
C ASN A 145 12.18 -3.72 28.36
N GLU A 146 11.07 -3.78 27.61
CA GLU A 146 9.94 -4.64 27.94
C GLU A 146 10.18 -6.12 27.55
N ASP A 147 9.21 -6.99 27.85
CA ASP A 147 9.24 -8.38 27.41
C ASP A 147 9.29 -8.46 25.87
N GLN A 148 10.11 -9.35 25.32
CA GLN A 148 10.24 -9.54 23.88
C GLN A 148 9.29 -10.61 23.34
N TYR A 149 8.78 -10.41 22.12
CA TYR A 149 7.85 -11.31 21.46
C TYR A 149 8.36 -11.76 20.09
N ARG A 150 7.87 -12.92 19.65
CA ARG A 150 7.88 -13.29 18.23
C ARG A 150 6.50 -12.98 17.66
N TYR A 151 6.49 -12.35 16.49
CA TYR A 151 5.31 -11.95 15.75
C TYR A 151 5.08 -12.93 14.59
N ASP A 152 3.82 -13.22 14.31
CA ASP A 152 3.39 -14.03 13.18
C ASP A 152 2.15 -13.38 12.58
N PHE A 153 2.34 -12.75 11.42
CA PHE A 153 1.35 -11.95 10.70
C PHE A 153 0.58 -12.76 9.66
N SER A 154 0.82 -14.07 9.54
CA SER A 154 0.27 -14.88 8.44
C SER A 154 -1.25 -14.80 8.30
N ASP A 155 -1.96 -14.71 9.43
CA ASP A 155 -3.43 -14.58 9.50
C ASP A 155 -3.93 -13.12 9.38
N SER A 156 -3.06 -12.17 9.07
CA SER A 156 -3.40 -10.76 8.77
C SER A 156 -3.13 -10.36 7.31
N LEU A 157 -2.65 -11.28 6.47
CA LEU A 157 -2.29 -10.97 5.08
C LEU A 157 -3.47 -11.04 4.09
N ASP A 158 -4.68 -11.27 4.58
CA ASP A 158 -5.91 -11.42 3.79
C ASP A 158 -6.64 -10.11 3.49
N TYR A 159 -6.01 -8.96 3.79
CA TYR A 159 -6.56 -7.66 3.45
C TYR A 159 -6.70 -7.48 1.93
N GLU A 160 -7.94 -7.36 1.46
CA GLU A 160 -8.25 -7.14 0.04
C GLU A 160 -8.34 -5.64 -0.25
N ILE A 161 -7.43 -5.12 -1.06
CA ILE A 161 -7.47 -3.75 -1.58
C ILE A 161 -8.54 -3.69 -2.69
N ASP A 162 -9.35 -2.62 -2.70
CA ASP A 162 -10.34 -2.45 -3.77
C ASP A 162 -9.63 -2.32 -5.13
N GLU A 163 -10.03 -3.11 -6.13
CA GLU A 163 -9.47 -3.08 -7.49
C GLU A 163 -9.54 -1.67 -8.10
N TYR A 164 -10.57 -0.90 -7.76
CA TYR A 164 -10.69 0.48 -8.19
C TYR A 164 -9.58 1.35 -7.61
N ALA A 165 -9.12 1.10 -6.38
CA ALA A 165 -8.04 1.85 -5.73
C ALA A 165 -6.70 1.70 -6.47
N ILE A 166 -6.41 0.49 -6.96
CA ILE A 166 -5.14 0.16 -7.65
C ILE A 166 -5.07 0.83 -9.03
N SER A 167 -6.23 1.03 -9.69
CA SER A 167 -6.27 1.58 -11.05
C SER A 167 -5.85 3.05 -11.16
N PHE A 168 -5.83 3.79 -10.05
CA PHE A 168 -5.53 5.22 -10.02
C PHE A 168 -4.03 5.54 -9.87
N ASP A 169 -3.22 4.58 -9.45
CA ASP A 169 -1.76 4.74 -9.27
C ASP A 169 -0.96 4.13 -10.43
N ALA A 170 -1.63 3.58 -11.45
CA ALA A 170 -1.00 3.01 -12.64
C ALA A 170 -0.47 4.06 -13.63
N GLU A 171 -0.05 5.24 -13.16
CA GLU A 171 1.03 5.98 -13.81
C GLU A 171 2.33 5.33 -13.36
N LEU A 172 2.70 4.25 -14.05
CA LEU A 172 4.05 3.69 -14.03
C LEU A 172 5.04 4.86 -14.07
N ASP A 173 6.00 4.88 -13.16
CA ASP A 173 7.17 5.78 -13.22
C ASP A 173 7.63 5.88 -14.68
N GLU A 174 7.32 6.99 -15.36
CA GLU A 174 7.93 7.40 -16.62
C GLU A 174 9.38 7.87 -16.37
N GLU A 175 10.08 7.23 -15.44
CA GLU A 175 11.52 7.37 -15.21
C GLU A 175 12.25 6.09 -15.65
N TYR A 176 11.76 5.45 -16.71
CA TYR A 176 12.64 4.90 -17.72
C TYR A 176 12.75 5.93 -18.84
N ASP A 177 13.63 6.91 -18.62
CA ASP A 177 14.24 7.67 -19.70
C ASP A 177 15.08 6.65 -20.51
N GLU A 178 14.42 5.85 -21.34
CA GLU A 178 15.07 5.16 -22.44
C GLU A 178 15.69 6.28 -23.29
N THR A 179 16.98 6.52 -23.07
CA THR A 179 17.85 7.15 -24.06
C THR A 179 17.69 6.36 -25.36
N ASN A 180 16.71 6.77 -26.18
CA ASN A 180 16.72 6.59 -27.61
C ASN A 180 17.81 7.50 -28.18
N GLU A 181 19.07 7.16 -27.91
CA GLU A 181 20.12 7.43 -28.88
C GLU A 181 19.91 6.41 -29.99
N GLU A 182 19.38 6.88 -31.12
CA GLU A 182 19.26 6.14 -32.37
C GLU A 182 20.65 5.64 -32.80
N ASP A 183 21.06 4.46 -32.34
CA ASP A 183 22.16 3.70 -32.93
C ASP A 183 21.68 3.06 -34.25
N GLU A 184 21.49 3.91 -35.27
CA GLU A 184 21.22 3.54 -36.66
C GLU A 184 22.44 2.94 -37.40
N GLU A 185 23.38 2.27 -36.72
CA GLU A 185 24.60 1.71 -37.34
C GLU A 185 24.89 0.23 -36.99
N LEU A 186 23.90 -0.58 -36.59
CA LEU A 186 24.13 -2.01 -36.28
C LEU A 186 23.59 -3.04 -37.29
N TYR A 187 23.19 -2.63 -38.50
CA TYR A 187 22.67 -3.53 -39.55
C TYR A 187 23.40 -3.46 -40.90
N GLU A 188 24.71 -3.21 -40.91
CA GLU A 188 25.52 -3.34 -42.13
C GLU A 188 26.88 -4.01 -41.88
N ASP A 189 26.92 -5.25 -41.40
CA ASP A 189 27.84 -6.24 -41.99
C ASP A 189 27.60 -7.69 -41.53
N GLY A 190 27.39 -8.58 -42.50
CA GLY A 190 28.12 -9.85 -42.49
C GLY A 190 27.48 -11.12 -41.90
N LEU A 191 26.23 -11.48 -42.24
CA LEU A 191 25.74 -12.87 -42.12
C LEU A 191 25.72 -13.64 -43.46
N ILE A 192 26.60 -13.29 -44.39
CA ILE A 192 26.83 -14.07 -45.62
C ILE A 192 28.32 -14.35 -45.75
N ASP A 193 28.74 -15.59 -45.48
CA ASP A 193 30.08 -16.06 -45.81
C ASP A 193 30.25 -16.11 -47.33
N LYS A 194 30.96 -15.11 -47.88
CA LYS A 194 31.29 -15.01 -49.31
C LYS A 194 32.23 -16.13 -49.79
N LYS A 195 32.79 -16.96 -48.91
CA LYS A 195 33.77 -17.99 -49.27
C LYS A 195 33.14 -19.33 -49.65
N PHE A 196 31.92 -19.61 -49.18
CA PHE A 196 31.15 -20.79 -49.56
C PHE A 196 29.66 -20.43 -49.70
N PRO A 197 29.27 -19.74 -50.80
CA PRO A 197 27.85 -19.55 -51.08
C PRO A 197 27.24 -20.93 -51.37
N VAL A 198 26.38 -21.41 -50.47
CA VAL A 198 25.52 -22.56 -50.76
C VAL A 198 24.40 -22.05 -51.67
N ILE A 199 24.62 -22.11 -52.97
CA ILE A 199 23.56 -22.03 -53.97
C ILE A 199 23.25 -23.48 -54.31
N ASP A 200 21.98 -23.87 -54.17
CA ASP A 200 21.25 -24.52 -55.25
C ASP A 200 19.80 -24.73 -54.79
N GLY A 201 18.92 -23.88 -55.30
CA GLY A 201 17.54 -24.27 -55.50
C GLY A 201 17.43 -24.83 -56.91
N GLU A 202 17.10 -26.11 -57.04
CA GLU A 202 16.37 -26.81 -58.10
C GLU A 202 16.25 -28.27 -57.58
N SER A 203 15.23 -29.10 -57.76
CA SER A 203 13.87 -29.02 -58.25
C SER A 203 13.28 -30.45 -58.09
N TYR A 204 11.96 -30.58 -58.06
CA TYR A 204 11.12 -31.76 -58.37
C TYR A 204 11.17 -33.06 -57.52
N ASP A 205 9.96 -33.37 -57.06
CA ASP A 205 9.21 -34.62 -57.24
C ASP A 205 9.39 -35.84 -56.31
N GLU A 206 8.19 -36.35 -55.99
CA GLU A 206 7.78 -37.76 -55.83
C GLU A 206 8.18 -38.52 -54.55
N ASP A 207 7.14 -38.66 -53.72
CA ASP A 207 6.54 -39.95 -53.33
C ASP A 207 7.17 -40.87 -52.26
N GLU A 208 6.20 -41.53 -51.62
CA GLU A 208 6.21 -42.81 -50.92
C GLU A 208 6.58 -42.87 -49.44
N ASP A 209 5.51 -42.92 -48.64
CA ASP A 209 5.11 -44.06 -47.78
C ASP A 209 6.19 -44.76 -46.94
N TYR A 210 6.04 -44.70 -45.61
CA TYR A 210 5.44 -45.77 -44.76
C TYR A 210 5.63 -45.45 -43.26
#